data_AF-A0A6A8LP90-F1
#
_entry.id   AF-A0A6A8LP90-F1
#
_cell.length_a   1.000
_cell.length_b   1.000
_cell.length_c   1.000
_cell.angle_alpha   90.00
_cell.angle_beta   90.00
_cell.angle_gamma   90.00
#
_symmetry.space_group_name_H-M   'P 1'
#
loop_
_entity.id
_entity.type
_entity.pdbx_description
1 polymer ?
#
loop_
_entity_poly.entity_id
_entity_poly.type
_entity_poly.pdbx_seq_one_letter_code
_entity_poly.pdbx_strand_id
1 'polypeptide(L)'
;MSKNISIKELLLYIPILFIELVPIMIFAIRSNISGLNKTTHIFIWTYPKLLSSRASESMISFDGNILHSIAKNVLDGIHMFLNNSDGFSWNSIPGIGAYYPIMLPFLIIGILVSLHRRNLVDKLLMLGFVSAIPIILVVTPNYNHWIFVHFIVLSFIAVGINEIFMNKKVQLAIILSYGILFLNFSSIYF
;
A
#
# COMPACT_ATOMS: atom_id res chain seq x y z
N MET A 1 9.59 23.73 16.74
CA MET A 1 10.00 24.97 16.05
C MET A 1 9.64 24.81 14.57
N SER A 2 8.59 25.48 14.10
CA SER A 2 8.27 25.56 12.67
C SER A 2 9.14 26.67 12.07
N LYS A 3 10.09 26.32 11.20
CA LYS A 3 10.83 27.31 10.41
C LYS A 3 9.89 27.77 9.30
N ASN A 4 9.43 29.02 9.34
CA ASN A 4 8.63 29.59 8.26
C ASN A 4 9.46 29.56 6.97
N ILE A 5 9.06 28.73 6.01
CA ILE A 5 9.70 28.63 4.69
C ILE A 5 9.56 30.00 4.01
N SER A 6 10.67 30.56 3.54
CA SER A 6 10.61 31.85 2.83
C SER A 6 9.97 31.66 1.44
N ILE A 7 9.23 32.67 0.96
CA ILE A 7 8.66 32.64 -0.41
C ILE A 7 9.73 32.37 -1.48
N LYS A 8 10.97 32.81 -1.27
CA LYS A 8 12.09 32.53 -2.18
C LYS A 8 12.48 31.05 -2.19
N GLU A 9 12.49 30.40 -1.03
CA GLU A 9 12.72 28.95 -0.92
C GLU A 9 11.57 28.17 -1.57
N LEU A 10 10.33 28.60 -1.35
CA LEU A 10 9.15 27.99 -1.97
C LEU A 10 9.20 28.07 -3.50
N LEU A 11 9.58 29.24 -4.05
CA LEU A 11 9.77 29.43 -5.49
C LEU A 11 10.93 28.60 -6.06
N LEU A 12 11.93 28.25 -5.25
CA LEU A 12 13.02 27.36 -5.65
C LEU A 12 12.58 25.88 -5.65
N TYR A 13 11.71 25.47 -4.73
CA TYR A 13 11.23 24.09 -4.66
C TYR A 13 10.29 23.70 -5.79
N ILE A 14 9.49 24.64 -6.30
CA ILE A 14 8.58 24.39 -7.44
C ILE A 14 9.31 23.84 -8.67
N PRO A 15 10.37 24.47 -9.20
CA PRO A 15 11.09 23.95 -10.36
C PRO A 15 11.82 22.64 -10.07
N ILE A 16 12.37 22.45 -8.85
CA ILE A 16 12.98 21.18 -8.45
C ILE A 16 11.95 20.05 -8.51
N LEU A 17 10.79 20.27 -7.91
CA LEU A 17 9.69 19.32 -7.91
C LEU A 17 9.18 19.07 -9.34
N PHE A 18 9.14 20.09 -10.20
CA PHE A 18 8.81 19.91 -11.61
C PHE A 18 9.83 19.03 -12.35
N ILE A 19 11.13 19.24 -12.12
CA ILE A 19 12.20 18.41 -12.72
C ILE A 19 12.05 16.95 -12.29
N GLU A 20 11.68 16.69 -11.03
CA GLU A 20 11.43 15.34 -10.53
C GLU A 20 10.15 14.71 -11.11
N LEU A 21 9.07 15.51 -11.23
CA LEU A 21 7.78 15.02 -11.73
C LEU A 21 7.77 14.78 -13.24
N VAL A 22 8.52 15.54 -14.03
CA VAL A 22 8.49 15.45 -15.50
C VAL A 22 8.83 14.05 -16.01
N PRO A 23 9.91 13.38 -15.58
CA PRO A 23 10.20 12.00 -15.98
C PRO A 23 9.07 11.03 -15.63
N ILE A 24 8.47 11.18 -14.44
CA ILE A 24 7.38 10.33 -13.96
C ILE A 24 6.12 10.56 -14.82
N MET A 25 5.80 11.81 -15.13
CA MET A 25 4.67 12.15 -16.00
C MET A 25 4.88 11.66 -17.43
N ILE A 26 6.08 11.81 -18.00
CA ILE A 26 6.42 11.30 -19.33
C ILE A 26 6.23 9.78 -19.37
N PHE A 27 6.72 9.07 -18.35
CA PHE A 27 6.52 7.64 -18.23
C PHE A 27 5.03 7.28 -18.14
N ALA A 28 4.27 7.92 -17.23
CA ALA A 28 2.86 7.64 -17.00
C ALA A 28 1.99 7.89 -18.23
N ILE A 29 2.23 8.98 -18.98
CA ILE A 29 1.51 9.28 -20.22
C ILE A 29 1.81 8.21 -21.27
N ARG A 30 3.09 7.90 -21.47
CA ARG A 30 3.51 6.94 -22.50
C ARG A 30 3.11 5.51 -22.20
N SER A 31 3.06 5.13 -20.93
CA SER A 31 2.64 3.80 -20.52
C SER A 31 1.14 3.57 -20.67
N ASN A 32 0.33 4.64 -20.69
CA ASN A 32 -1.13 4.54 -20.68
C ASN A 32 -1.79 4.97 -21.99
N ILE A 33 -1.15 5.82 -22.80
CA ILE A 33 -1.66 6.21 -24.11
C ILE A 33 -1.07 5.28 -25.17
N SER A 34 -1.92 4.43 -25.76
CA SER A 34 -1.53 3.42 -26.75
C SER A 34 -0.72 3.98 -27.92
N GLY A 35 -1.11 5.16 -28.45
CA GLY A 35 -0.40 5.83 -29.55
C GLY A 35 1.02 6.32 -29.19
N LEU A 36 1.33 6.44 -27.90
CA LEU A 36 2.64 6.87 -27.39
C LEU A 36 3.47 5.72 -26.82
N ASN A 37 2.87 4.54 -26.63
CA ASN A 37 3.53 3.32 -26.16
C ASN A 37 4.32 2.65 -27.29
N LYS A 38 5.51 3.19 -27.56
CA LYS A 38 6.47 2.69 -28.55
C LYS A 38 7.88 2.71 -27.97
N THR A 39 8.75 1.85 -28.50
CA THR A 39 10.17 1.87 -28.14
C THR A 39 10.78 3.20 -28.59
N THR A 40 11.50 3.87 -27.69
CA THR A 40 12.17 5.14 -27.99
C THR A 40 13.54 5.21 -27.33
N HIS A 41 14.43 5.97 -27.94
CA HIS A 41 15.73 6.29 -27.38
C HIS A 41 15.68 7.72 -26.83
N ILE A 42 15.99 7.88 -25.53
CA ILE A 42 16.17 9.19 -24.90
C ILE A 42 17.61 9.19 -24.36
N PHE A 43 18.46 10.05 -24.92
CA PHE A 43 19.91 10.03 -24.69
C PHE A 43 20.51 8.64 -24.91
N ILE A 44 21.14 8.07 -23.88
CA ILE A 44 21.77 6.75 -23.90
C ILE A 44 20.82 5.62 -23.51
N TRP A 45 19.58 5.94 -23.12
CA TRP A 45 18.62 4.99 -22.59
C TRP A 45 17.61 4.56 -23.65
N THR A 46 17.38 3.25 -23.75
CA THR A 46 16.31 2.68 -24.57
C THR A 46 15.12 2.35 -23.69
N TYR A 47 13.99 2.97 -23.97
CA TYR A 47 12.73 2.71 -23.28
C TYR A 47 11.91 1.76 -24.15
N PRO A 48 11.80 0.47 -23.80
CA PRO A 48 11.06 -0.49 -24.59
C PRO A 48 9.55 -0.22 -24.53
N LYS A 49 8.85 -0.61 -25.60
CA LYS A 49 7.39 -0.67 -25.61
C LYS A 49 6.90 -1.63 -24.52
N LEU A 50 5.90 -1.23 -23.76
CA LEU A 50 5.19 -2.10 -22.82
C LEU A 50 4.16 -2.97 -23.56
N LEU A 51 4.01 -4.22 -23.15
CA LEU A 51 3.04 -5.16 -23.75
C LEU A 51 1.58 -4.75 -23.47
N SER A 52 1.37 -4.11 -22.32
CA SER A 52 0.09 -3.72 -21.73
C SER A 52 0.23 -2.33 -21.12
N SER A 53 -0.89 -1.62 -20.96
CA SER A 53 -0.86 -0.35 -20.24
C SER A 53 -0.77 -0.59 -18.73
N ARG A 54 -0.09 0.30 -18.01
CA ARG A 54 0.01 0.16 -16.55
C ARG A 54 -1.33 0.35 -15.86
N ALA A 55 -2.18 1.26 -16.34
CA ALA A 55 -3.52 1.44 -15.83
C ALA A 55 -4.38 0.17 -16.02
N SER A 56 -4.30 -0.49 -17.18
CA SER A 56 -5.07 -1.73 -17.42
C SER A 56 -4.61 -2.92 -16.57
N GLU A 57 -3.36 -2.94 -16.10
CA GLU A 57 -2.86 -3.99 -15.20
C GLU A 57 -3.16 -3.70 -13.72
N SER A 58 -3.21 -2.42 -13.36
CA SER A 58 -3.29 -1.98 -11.96
C SER A 58 -4.67 -1.50 -11.54
N MET A 59 -5.62 -1.27 -12.45
CA MET A 59 -6.96 -0.79 -12.14
C MET A 59 -8.04 -1.80 -12.54
N ILE A 60 -9.21 -1.67 -11.92
CA ILE A 60 -10.41 -2.40 -12.32
C ILE A 60 -10.78 -2.09 -13.78
N SER A 61 -11.54 -2.99 -14.40
CA SER A 61 -12.22 -2.65 -15.65
C SER A 61 -13.32 -1.63 -15.37
N PHE A 62 -13.23 -0.48 -16.05
CA PHE A 62 -14.30 0.53 -16.08
C PHE A 62 -15.33 0.26 -17.18
N ASP A 63 -15.08 -0.75 -18.03
CA ASP A 63 -16.02 -1.15 -19.07
C ASP A 63 -17.09 -2.09 -18.49
N GLY A 64 -18.36 -1.82 -18.81
CA GLY A 64 -19.50 -2.62 -18.36
C GLY A 64 -20.02 -2.23 -16.98
N ASN A 65 -20.27 -3.22 -16.11
CA ASN A 65 -20.84 -2.99 -14.78
C ASN A 65 -19.76 -2.60 -13.76
N ILE A 66 -19.50 -1.30 -13.64
CA ILE A 66 -18.48 -0.74 -12.75
C ILE A 66 -18.72 -1.10 -11.28
N LEU A 67 -19.97 -1.10 -10.81
CA LEU A 67 -20.28 -1.44 -9.42
C LEU A 67 -19.94 -2.90 -9.10
N HIS A 68 -20.18 -3.81 -10.05
CA HIS A 68 -19.75 -5.20 -9.92
C HIS A 68 -18.22 -5.31 -9.89
N SER A 69 -17.52 -4.59 -10.77
CA SER A 69 -16.04 -4.55 -10.77
C SER A 69 -15.48 -4.05 -9.44
N ILE A 70 -16.03 -2.96 -8.89
CA ILE A 70 -15.64 -2.42 -7.58
C ILE A 70 -15.90 -3.43 -6.47
N ALA A 71 -17.10 -4.02 -6.41
CA ALA A 71 -17.46 -4.97 -5.37
C ALA A 71 -16.53 -6.21 -5.40
N LYS A 72 -16.26 -6.74 -6.59
CA LYS A 72 -15.30 -7.82 -6.80
C LYS A 72 -13.90 -7.40 -6.32
N ASN A 73 -13.43 -6.21 -6.68
CA ASN A 73 -12.12 -5.70 -6.29
C ASN A 73 -11.95 -5.61 -4.76
N VAL A 74 -12.98 -5.14 -4.06
CA VAL A 74 -12.99 -5.09 -2.60
C VAL A 74 -12.95 -6.49 -2.00
N LEU A 75 -13.74 -7.44 -2.53
CA LEU A 75 -13.73 -8.83 -2.07
C LEU A 75 -12.37 -9.50 -2.31
N ASP A 76 -11.78 -9.30 -3.48
CA ASP A 76 -10.44 -9.81 -3.81
C ASP A 76 -9.39 -9.23 -2.85
N GLY A 77 -9.51 -7.96 -2.46
CA GLY A 77 -8.63 -7.32 -1.48
C GLY A 77 -8.81 -7.87 -0.05
N ILE A 78 -10.06 -8.15 0.36
CA ILE A 78 -10.33 -8.83 1.63
C ILE A 78 -9.74 -10.25 1.60
N HIS A 79 -9.91 -10.99 0.50
CA HIS A 79 -9.30 -12.31 0.33
C HIS A 79 -7.77 -12.24 0.40
N MET A 80 -7.15 -11.21 -0.20
CA MET A 80 -5.70 -11.01 -0.10
C MET A 80 -5.25 -10.84 1.36
N PHE A 81 -6.00 -10.08 2.17
CA PHE A 81 -5.70 -9.92 3.60
C PHE A 81 -5.93 -11.19 4.42
N LEU A 82 -6.99 -11.95 4.15
CA LEU A 82 -7.31 -13.18 4.89
C LEU A 82 -6.39 -14.35 4.53
N ASN A 83 -6.09 -14.52 3.24
CA ASN A 83 -5.24 -15.58 2.72
C ASN A 83 -3.74 -15.22 2.78
N ASN A 84 -3.43 -13.95 3.07
CA ASN A 84 -2.08 -13.41 3.11
C ASN A 84 -1.29 -13.66 1.83
N SER A 85 -1.96 -13.55 0.68
CA SER A 85 -1.38 -13.78 -0.64
C SER A 85 -2.13 -12.95 -1.66
N ASP A 86 -1.39 -12.28 -2.54
CA ASP A 86 -1.93 -11.60 -3.71
C ASP A 86 -1.92 -12.48 -4.97
N GLY A 87 -1.64 -13.78 -4.82
CA GLY A 87 -1.55 -14.74 -5.91
C GLY A 87 -0.25 -14.67 -6.71
N PHE A 88 0.64 -13.73 -6.39
CA PHE A 88 1.91 -13.54 -7.08
C PHE A 88 3.08 -14.02 -6.23
N SER A 89 3.71 -15.13 -6.66
CA SER A 89 4.80 -15.78 -5.93
C SER A 89 6.05 -14.91 -5.74
N TRP A 90 6.23 -13.90 -6.60
CA TRP A 90 7.34 -12.95 -6.48
C TRP A 90 7.10 -11.86 -5.43
N ASN A 91 5.84 -11.63 -5.02
CA ASN A 91 5.50 -10.65 -4.00
C ASN A 91 5.38 -11.30 -2.62
N SER A 92 4.85 -12.51 -2.54
CA SER A 92 4.64 -13.22 -1.28
C SER A 92 4.67 -14.73 -1.43
N ILE A 93 5.08 -15.41 -0.37
CA ILE A 93 4.83 -16.84 -0.22
C ILE A 93 3.39 -17.00 0.31
N PRO A 94 2.57 -17.90 -0.25
CA PRO A 94 1.23 -18.14 0.27
C PRO A 94 1.22 -18.41 1.79
N GLY A 95 0.42 -17.64 2.54
CA GLY A 95 0.38 -17.70 4.01
C GLY A 95 1.39 -16.79 4.72
N ILE A 96 2.42 -16.33 4.02
CA ILE A 96 3.48 -15.42 4.48
C ILE A 96 3.54 -14.20 3.56
N GLY A 97 2.56 -13.33 3.70
CA GLY A 97 2.45 -12.06 3.00
C GLY A 97 2.84 -10.85 3.87
N ALA A 98 2.26 -9.68 3.58
CA ALA A 98 2.73 -8.40 4.13
C ALA A 98 2.65 -8.29 5.66
N TYR A 99 1.76 -9.04 6.29
CA TYR A 99 1.69 -9.19 7.74
C TYR A 99 1.00 -10.51 8.08
N TYR A 100 1.25 -11.07 9.26
CA TYR A 100 0.67 -12.37 9.61
C TYR A 100 -0.82 -12.27 9.95
N PRO A 101 -1.68 -13.24 9.57
CA PRO A 101 -3.12 -13.19 9.85
C PRO A 101 -3.47 -13.05 11.33
N ILE A 102 -2.62 -13.57 12.21
CA ILE A 102 -2.74 -13.42 13.67
C ILE A 102 -2.70 -11.94 14.12
N MET A 103 -2.26 -11.02 13.25
CA MET A 103 -2.22 -9.58 13.53
C MET A 103 -3.51 -8.84 13.15
N LEU A 104 -4.40 -9.47 12.36
CA LEU A 104 -5.69 -8.87 11.97
C LEU A 104 -6.60 -8.51 13.16
N PRO A 105 -6.65 -9.27 14.27
CA PRO A 105 -7.36 -8.82 15.47
C PRO A 105 -6.83 -7.48 16.01
N PHE A 106 -5.50 -7.24 15.96
CA PHE A 106 -4.90 -5.98 16.42
C PHE A 106 -5.21 -4.82 15.48
N LEU A 107 -5.40 -5.07 14.18
CA LEU A 107 -5.91 -4.05 13.25
C LEU A 107 -7.29 -3.55 13.72
N ILE A 108 -8.21 -4.46 14.07
CA ILE A 108 -9.55 -4.09 14.54
C ILE A 108 -9.46 -3.29 15.84
N ILE A 109 -8.67 -3.76 16.81
CA ILE A 109 -8.45 -3.04 18.07
C ILE A 109 -7.88 -1.65 17.79
N GLY A 110 -6.87 -1.53 16.93
CA GLY A 110 -6.23 -0.26 16.58
C GLY A 110 -7.19 0.74 15.96
N ILE A 111 -8.08 0.29 15.06
CA ILE A 111 -9.13 1.13 14.47
C ILE A 111 -10.09 1.62 15.57
N LEU A 112 -10.60 0.73 16.42
CA LEU A 112 -11.53 1.07 17.49
C LEU A 112 -10.93 2.06 18.50
N VAL A 113 -9.69 1.83 18.93
CA VAL A 113 -8.95 2.72 19.83
C VAL A 113 -8.74 4.10 19.18
N SER A 114 -8.34 4.13 17.91
CA SER A 114 -8.13 5.40 17.19
C SER A 114 -9.42 6.21 17.04
N LEU A 115 -10.55 5.54 16.79
CA LEU A 115 -11.88 6.15 16.73
C LEU A 115 -12.35 6.71 18.08
N HIS A 116 -11.93 6.09 19.19
CA HIS A 116 -12.26 6.52 20.55
C HIS A 116 -11.36 7.66 21.05
N ARG A 117 -10.04 7.51 20.96
CA ARG A 117 -9.03 8.44 21.51
C ARG A 117 -8.93 9.74 20.73
N ARG A 118 -9.02 9.67 19.39
CA ARG A 118 -9.06 10.84 18.47
C ARG A 118 -7.95 11.88 18.71
N ASN A 119 -6.76 11.46 19.11
CA ASN A 119 -5.62 12.37 19.20
C ASN A 119 -5.12 12.78 17.79
N LEU A 120 -4.09 13.64 17.72
CA LEU A 120 -3.57 14.09 16.42
C LEU A 120 -3.11 12.92 15.52
N VAL A 121 -2.42 11.94 16.10
CA VAL A 121 -1.93 10.76 15.37
C VAL A 121 -3.11 9.93 14.87
N ASP A 122 -4.10 9.67 15.71
CA ASP A 122 -5.30 8.89 15.34
C ASP A 122 -6.08 9.57 14.20
N LYS A 123 -6.21 10.90 14.25
CA LYS A 123 -6.86 11.68 13.19
C LYS A 123 -6.10 11.57 11.87
N LEU A 124 -4.76 11.61 11.91
CA LEU A 124 -3.93 11.41 10.71
C LEU A 124 -4.06 9.99 10.15
N LEU A 125 -4.09 8.96 11.02
CA LEU A 125 -4.31 7.58 10.60
C LEU A 125 -5.70 7.38 9.98
N MET A 126 -6.74 7.95 10.58
CA MET A 126 -8.10 7.93 10.03
C MET A 126 -8.20 8.67 8.70
N LEU A 127 -7.55 9.83 8.57
CA LEU A 127 -7.45 10.54 7.30
C LEU A 127 -6.76 9.67 6.24
N GLY A 128 -5.64 9.02 6.61
CA GLY A 128 -4.95 8.05 5.78
C GLY A 128 -5.88 6.93 5.31
N PHE A 129 -6.62 6.31 6.23
CA PHE A 129 -7.60 5.27 5.92
C PHE A 129 -8.66 5.73 4.94
N VAL A 130 -9.27 6.90 5.17
CA VAL A 130 -10.27 7.47 4.25
C VAL A 130 -9.64 7.77 2.89
N SER A 131 -8.40 8.27 2.86
CA SER A 131 -7.67 8.54 1.61
C SER A 131 -7.30 7.28 0.82
N ALA A 132 -7.23 6.13 1.49
CA ALA A 132 -7.00 4.84 0.86
C ALA A 132 -8.26 4.23 0.22
N ILE A 133 -9.46 4.70 0.59
CA ILE A 133 -10.72 4.16 0.06
C ILE A 133 -10.76 4.20 -1.48
N PRO A 134 -10.47 5.33 -2.16
CA PRO A 134 -10.43 5.35 -3.62
C PRO A 134 -9.51 4.28 -4.21
N ILE A 135 -8.33 4.07 -3.62
CA ILE A 135 -7.37 3.04 -4.06
C ILE A 135 -8.01 1.64 -3.92
N ILE A 136 -8.58 1.34 -2.75
CA ILE A 136 -9.24 0.05 -2.48
C ILE A 136 -10.39 -0.23 -3.46
N LEU A 137 -11.11 0.80 -3.90
CA LEU A 137 -12.24 0.65 -4.82
C LEU A 137 -11.81 0.41 -6.27
N VAL A 138 -10.74 1.05 -6.74
CA VAL A 138 -10.42 1.11 -8.19
C VAL A 138 -9.10 0.46 -8.58
N VAL A 139 -8.19 0.21 -7.65
CA VAL A 139 -6.88 -0.38 -7.91
C VAL A 139 -6.90 -1.86 -7.55
N THR A 140 -6.43 -2.72 -8.45
CA THR A 140 -6.41 -4.18 -8.25
C THR A 140 -5.54 -4.55 -7.05
N PRO A 141 -6.04 -5.41 -6.12
CA PRO A 141 -5.28 -5.83 -4.95
C PRO A 141 -3.99 -6.53 -5.36
N ASN A 142 -2.88 -5.95 -4.91
CA ASN A 142 -1.53 -6.47 -5.07
C ASN A 142 -0.64 -5.78 -4.05
N TYR A 143 0.32 -6.47 -3.46
CA TYR A 143 1.17 -5.87 -2.41
C TYR A 143 1.89 -4.60 -2.88
N ASN A 144 2.30 -4.53 -4.15
CA ASN A 144 2.94 -3.34 -4.72
C ASN A 144 1.93 -2.24 -5.02
N HIS A 145 0.76 -2.57 -5.57
CA HIS A 145 -0.28 -1.58 -5.89
C HIS A 145 -0.86 -0.93 -4.62
N TRP A 146 -1.01 -1.72 -3.55
CA TRP A 146 -1.63 -1.29 -2.29
C TRP A 146 -0.60 -0.93 -1.22
N ILE A 147 0.67 -0.67 -1.57
CA ILE A 147 1.74 -0.40 -0.60
C ILE A 147 1.40 0.69 0.42
N PHE A 148 0.75 1.78 -0.01
CA PHE A 148 0.31 2.85 0.88
C PHE A 148 -0.86 2.43 1.79
N VAL A 149 -1.73 1.54 1.33
CA VAL A 149 -2.78 0.93 2.15
C VAL A 149 -2.14 0.07 3.24
N HIS A 150 -1.11 -0.71 2.90
CA HIS A 150 -0.39 -1.55 3.86
C HIS A 150 0.28 -0.72 4.97
N PHE A 151 0.84 0.46 4.68
CA PHE A 151 1.38 1.34 5.72
C PHE A 151 0.32 1.81 6.73
N ILE A 152 -0.87 2.15 6.25
CA ILE A 152 -1.98 2.55 7.13
C ILE A 152 -2.41 1.36 8.00
N VAL A 153 -2.54 0.17 7.39
CA VAL A 153 -2.92 -1.05 8.11
C VAL A 153 -1.90 -1.40 9.19
N LEU A 154 -0.60 -1.41 8.86
CA LEU A 154 0.48 -1.66 9.82
C LEU A 154 0.47 -0.64 10.97
N SER A 155 0.15 0.62 10.68
CA SER A 155 0.04 1.65 11.70
C SER A 155 -1.10 1.38 12.67
N PHE A 156 -2.27 0.94 12.20
CA PHE A 156 -3.36 0.51 13.09
C PHE A 156 -3.00 -0.75 13.88
N ILE A 157 -2.36 -1.74 13.26
CA ILE A 157 -1.86 -2.92 13.98
C ILE A 157 -0.93 -2.50 15.12
N ALA A 158 -0.01 -1.56 14.87
CA ALA A 158 0.89 -1.04 15.90
C ALA A 158 0.13 -0.35 17.05
N VAL A 159 -0.89 0.46 16.74
CA VAL A 159 -1.76 1.06 17.78
C VAL A 159 -2.46 -0.02 18.61
N GLY A 160 -3.03 -1.04 17.94
CA GLY A 160 -3.74 -2.13 18.62
C GLY A 160 -2.84 -2.98 19.49
N ILE A 161 -1.63 -3.29 19.02
CA ILE A 161 -0.60 -3.98 19.82
C ILE A 161 -0.25 -3.12 21.03
N ASN A 162 0.05 -1.84 20.85
CA ASN A 162 0.48 -0.95 21.94
C ASN A 162 -0.56 -0.84 23.06
N GLU A 163 -1.86 -0.85 22.72
CA GLU A 163 -2.95 -0.78 23.71
C GLU A 163 -2.95 -1.99 24.66
N ILE A 164 -2.71 -3.18 24.12
CA ILE A 164 -2.70 -4.43 24.90
C ILE A 164 -1.29 -4.82 25.39
N PHE A 165 -0.27 -4.11 24.92
CA PHE A 165 1.13 -4.41 25.22
C PHE A 165 1.50 -4.16 26.69
N MET A 166 0.60 -3.64 27.52
CA MET A 166 0.86 -3.43 28.94
C MET A 166 0.95 -4.75 29.74
N ASN A 167 0.38 -5.85 29.21
CA ASN A 167 0.38 -7.14 29.89
C ASN A 167 1.59 -8.01 29.47
N LYS A 168 2.50 -8.30 30.41
CA LYS A 168 3.70 -9.13 30.17
C LYS A 168 3.41 -10.49 29.51
N LYS A 169 2.28 -11.13 29.83
CA LYS A 169 1.89 -12.41 29.21
C LYS A 169 1.55 -12.24 27.73
N VAL A 170 0.86 -11.14 27.39
CA VAL A 170 0.50 -10.81 26.01
C VAL A 170 1.74 -10.44 25.22
N GLN A 171 2.64 -9.64 25.80
CA GLN A 171 3.93 -9.32 25.18
C GLN A 171 4.71 -10.60 24.82
N LEU A 172 4.84 -11.51 25.79
CA LEU A 172 5.53 -12.78 25.57
C LEU A 172 4.85 -13.62 24.49
N ALA A 173 3.52 -13.70 24.49
CA ALA A 173 2.76 -14.42 23.48
C ALA A 173 2.98 -13.86 22.07
N ILE A 174 2.98 -12.53 21.92
CA ILE A 174 3.25 -11.86 20.64
C ILE A 174 4.68 -12.17 20.18
N ILE A 175 5.69 -11.99 21.05
CA ILE A 175 7.10 -12.27 20.70
C ILE A 175 7.28 -13.72 20.28
N LEU A 176 6.73 -14.68 21.03
CA LEU A 176 6.81 -16.10 20.69
C LEU A 176 6.10 -16.40 19.37
N SER A 177 4.95 -15.79 19.10
CA SER A 177 4.23 -15.98 17.83
C SER A 177 5.07 -15.50 16.64
N TYR A 178 5.69 -14.32 16.74
CA TYR A 178 6.59 -13.81 15.70
C TYR A 178 7.82 -14.69 15.52
N GLY A 179 8.40 -15.21 16.61
CA GLY A 179 9.52 -16.15 16.56
C GLY A 179 9.17 -17.43 15.80
N ILE A 180 8.03 -18.04 16.11
CA ILE A 180 7.54 -19.25 15.42
C ILE A 180 7.28 -18.96 13.94
N LEU A 181 6.61 -17.85 13.63
CA LEU A 181 6.28 -17.47 12.26
C LEU A 181 7.54 -17.15 11.43
N PHE A 182 8.55 -16.54 12.04
CA PHE A 182 9.85 -16.29 11.41
C PHE A 182 10.63 -17.57 11.15
N LEU A 183 10.62 -18.52 12.09
CA LEU A 183 11.22 -19.85 11.88
C LEU A 183 10.51 -20.61 10.75
N ASN A 184 9.18 -20.55 10.71
CA ASN A 184 8.39 -21.16 9.63
C ASN A 184 8.73 -20.53 8.26
N PHE A 185 8.76 -19.20 8.19
CA PHE A 185 9.24 -18.48 7.00
C PHE A 185 10.64 -18.92 6.59
N SER A 186 11.58 -18.96 7.54
CA SER A 186 12.96 -19.33 7.26
C SER A 186 13.07 -20.74 6.69
N SER A 187 12.27 -21.69 7.18
CA SER A 187 12.27 -23.08 6.69
C SER A 187 11.68 -23.28 5.30
N ILE A 188 10.85 -22.33 4.84
CA ILE A 188 10.22 -22.38 3.51
C ILE A 188 11.08 -21.62 2.50
N TYR A 189 11.73 -20.54 2.95
CA TYR A 189 12.47 -19.64 2.08
C TYR A 189 13.92 -20.10 1.82
N PHE A 190 14.59 -20.67 2.83
CA PHE A 190 15.98 -21.13 2.77
C PHE A 190 16.06 -22.66 2.78
#